data_AF-A0A1T3MH02-F1
#
_entry.id   AF-A0A1T3MH02-F1
#
_cell.length_a   1.000
_cell.length_b   1.000
_cell.length_c   1.000
_cell.angle_alpha   90.00
_cell.angle_beta   90.00
_cell.angle_gamma   90.00
#
_symmetry.space_group_name_H-M   'P 1'
#
loop_
_entity.id
_entity.type
_entity.pdbx_description
1 polymer ?
#
loop_
_entity_poly.entity_id
_entity_poly.type
_entity_poly.pdbx_seq_one_letter_code
_entity_poly.pdbx_strand_id
1 'polypeptide(L)'
;MIRIFIFFLFCAPFFGGAQNVSTVNKSDSVVNSRQVEQKDVEDIIRKIFHKKKKKDTATVKKFNWAILPAAGYTLQTGFAGVISANIGFYKSKLADQKISTINTSYTYSQHKQSILPLYINIWTKNNKINLISDFKYLNYPSEVYGLGGKKISVNANSNTGYTVNFQSIKLHQSIMFAIGKNLYAGGGIFYDQFWNIKISDTLGKHITHLLNRDLGTAERASGIALKLLYDNRLNQINPKNGEYISISYRPNFTFIGSDSNWATIQIDARKYIRFPANSQNTFAFWGFAWLTASKQPPPYLMLPSTAWDDQYNTGRGYIQSRFRGKNMFYYENEYRFAITRNGLIGGVIFGNMEAFSAELSSEFKKPQIGYGAGIRIKLNKHSDTNLCIDYGFGQGNSRGFFVNLGEVF
;
A
#
# COMPACT_ATOMS: atom_id res chain seq x y z
N MET A 1 36.73 -14.15 4.94
CA MET A 1 36.38 -14.90 3.72
C MET A 1 35.08 -14.32 3.17
N ILE A 2 35.22 -13.34 2.29
CA ILE A 2 34.13 -12.47 1.80
C ILE A 2 33.45 -13.18 0.63
N ARG A 3 32.21 -13.65 0.82
CA ARG A 3 31.36 -14.13 -0.29
C ARG A 3 30.47 -12.98 -0.74
N ILE A 4 30.91 -12.29 -1.78
CA ILE A 4 30.11 -11.33 -2.54
C ILE A 4 29.00 -12.12 -3.24
N PHE A 5 27.75 -11.91 -2.83
CA PHE A 5 26.58 -12.32 -3.61
C PHE A 5 26.29 -11.22 -4.62
N ILE A 6 26.68 -11.45 -5.88
CA ILE A 6 26.30 -10.61 -7.03
C ILE A 6 24.86 -11.00 -7.39
N PHE A 7 23.88 -10.21 -6.95
CA PHE A 7 22.56 -10.22 -7.56
C PHE A 7 22.66 -9.44 -8.87
N PHE A 8 22.63 -10.15 -10.00
CA PHE A 8 22.46 -9.53 -11.31
C PHE A 8 21.04 -8.95 -11.38
N LEU A 9 20.90 -7.65 -11.11
CA LEU A 9 19.77 -6.87 -11.62
C LEU A 9 19.90 -6.84 -13.14
N PHE A 10 19.10 -7.64 -13.84
CA PHE A 10 18.85 -7.41 -15.27
C PHE A 10 18.01 -6.13 -15.42
N CYS A 11 18.65 -4.98 -15.29
CA CYS A 11 18.17 -3.75 -15.93
C CYS A 11 18.51 -3.85 -17.41
N ALA A 12 17.68 -4.57 -18.18
CA ALA A 12 17.70 -4.41 -19.62
C ALA A 12 17.18 -2.99 -19.95
N PRO A 13 17.95 -2.13 -20.65
CA PRO A 13 17.42 -0.89 -21.18
C PRO A 13 16.48 -1.24 -22.33
N PHE A 14 15.17 -1.27 -22.07
CA PHE A 14 14.16 -1.24 -23.14
C PHE A 14 14.13 0.17 -23.75
N PHE A 15 15.19 0.53 -24.48
CA PHE A 15 15.14 1.52 -25.54
C PHE A 15 15.09 0.75 -26.86
N GLY A 16 13.90 0.55 -27.38
CA GLY A 16 13.68 -0.12 -28.65
C GLY A 16 12.27 0.12 -29.19
N GLY A 17 12.18 0.98 -30.20
CA GLY A 17 11.05 1.05 -31.13
C GLY A 17 9.93 2.01 -30.74
N ALA A 18 9.99 3.23 -31.27
CA ALA A 18 8.81 4.07 -31.45
C ALA A 18 7.83 3.34 -32.39
N GLN A 19 6.88 2.60 -31.82
CA GLN A 19 5.67 2.23 -32.53
C GLN A 19 4.65 3.35 -32.31
N ASN A 20 4.24 3.98 -33.41
CA ASN A 20 3.13 4.92 -33.47
C ASN A 20 1.89 4.27 -32.86
N VAL A 21 1.64 4.51 -31.58
CA VAL A 21 0.36 4.22 -30.95
C VAL A 21 -0.60 5.28 -31.46
N SER A 22 -1.34 4.89 -32.49
CA SER A 22 -2.60 5.50 -32.91
C SER A 22 -3.39 5.90 -31.68
N THR A 23 -3.97 7.11 -31.71
CA THR A 23 -4.76 7.74 -30.66
C THR A 23 -5.93 6.84 -30.22
N VAL A 24 -5.66 5.86 -29.38
CA VAL A 24 -6.67 5.09 -28.65
C VAL A 24 -7.13 5.98 -27.50
N ASN A 25 -8.45 6.18 -27.44
CA ASN A 25 -9.15 6.97 -26.44
C ASN A 25 -8.50 6.87 -25.05
N LYS A 26 -7.93 8.00 -24.59
CA LYS A 26 -7.32 8.16 -23.26
C LYS A 26 -8.42 8.21 -22.19
N SER A 27 -9.06 7.09 -21.93
CA SER A 27 -10.06 6.99 -20.87
C SER A 27 -9.87 5.70 -20.09
N ASP A 28 -9.18 5.78 -18.95
CA ASP A 28 -9.15 4.69 -17.97
C ASP A 28 -10.44 4.69 -17.13
N SER A 29 -11.17 5.81 -17.15
CA SER A 29 -12.52 5.94 -16.64
C SER A 29 -13.49 5.70 -17.80
N VAL A 30 -14.37 4.72 -17.65
CA VAL A 30 -15.36 4.23 -18.63
C VAL A 30 -15.92 5.34 -19.53
N VAL A 31 -15.31 5.58 -20.69
CA VAL A 31 -15.94 6.30 -21.80
C VAL A 31 -16.30 5.27 -22.86
N ASN A 32 -17.58 4.94 -22.88
CA ASN A 32 -18.33 4.39 -24.02
C ASN A 32 -17.65 3.31 -24.88
N SER A 33 -17.52 2.10 -24.32
CA SER A 33 -17.57 0.88 -25.14
C SER A 33 -18.19 -0.29 -24.36
N ARG A 34 -19.49 -0.24 -24.02
CA ARG A 34 -20.19 -1.45 -23.53
C ARG A 34 -21.60 -1.58 -24.08
N GLN A 35 -21.86 -2.75 -24.67
CA GLN A 35 -23.19 -3.30 -24.96
C GLN A 35 -24.00 -3.68 -23.68
N VAL A 36 -23.44 -3.50 -22.46
CA VAL A 36 -24.08 -3.89 -21.19
C VAL A 36 -23.84 -2.84 -20.09
N GLU A 37 -24.91 -2.38 -19.45
CA GLU A 37 -24.90 -1.42 -18.32
C GLU A 37 -24.14 -2.02 -17.12
N GLN A 38 -23.16 -1.27 -16.58
CA GLN A 38 -22.44 -1.67 -15.36
C GLN A 38 -23.34 -1.59 -14.12
N LYS A 39 -23.09 -2.48 -13.15
CA LYS A 39 -23.78 -2.49 -11.85
C LYS A 39 -22.80 -2.42 -10.70
N ASP A 40 -23.23 -1.82 -9.60
CA ASP A 40 -22.55 -1.81 -8.31
C ASP A 40 -23.45 -2.32 -7.17
N VAL A 41 -22.90 -2.37 -5.95
CA VAL A 41 -23.64 -2.79 -4.75
C VAL A 41 -24.82 -1.85 -4.46
N GLU A 42 -24.71 -0.55 -4.75
CA GLU A 42 -25.81 0.40 -4.55
C GLU A 42 -27.02 0.03 -5.43
N ASP A 43 -26.80 -0.34 -6.70
CA ASP A 43 -27.86 -0.83 -7.58
C ASP A 43 -28.56 -2.08 -7.01
N ILE A 44 -27.82 -3.00 -6.37
CA ILE A 44 -28.38 -4.20 -5.73
C ILE A 44 -29.21 -3.83 -4.50
N ILE A 45 -28.67 -3.00 -3.61
CA ILE A 45 -29.38 -2.55 -2.40
C ILE A 45 -30.68 -1.85 -2.81
N ARG A 46 -30.63 -0.93 -3.78
CA ARG A 46 -31.84 -0.24 -4.28
C ARG A 46 -32.88 -1.20 -4.84
N LYS A 47 -32.45 -2.27 -5.53
CA LYS A 47 -33.35 -3.32 -6.04
C LYS A 47 -34.00 -4.11 -4.92
N ILE A 48 -33.26 -4.48 -3.87
CA ILE A 48 -33.78 -5.22 -2.71
C ILE A 48 -34.78 -4.36 -1.92
N PHE A 49 -34.48 -3.07 -1.73
CA PHE A 49 -35.31 -2.14 -0.96
C PHE A 49 -36.34 -1.36 -1.81
N HIS A 50 -36.62 -1.79 -3.05
CA HIS A 50 -37.62 -1.17 -3.95
C HIS A 50 -37.52 0.36 -4.10
N LYS A 51 -36.33 0.95 -3.97
CA LYS A 51 -36.15 2.40 -4.15
C LYS A 51 -36.08 2.74 -5.64
N LYS A 52 -36.94 3.67 -6.11
CA LYS A 52 -37.01 4.11 -7.51
C LYS A 52 -35.63 4.55 -8.03
N LYS A 53 -35.25 4.10 -9.24
CA LYS A 53 -34.07 4.61 -9.98
C LYS A 53 -34.24 6.13 -10.13
N LYS A 54 -33.37 6.94 -9.51
CA LYS A 54 -33.17 8.31 -9.96
C LYS A 54 -32.58 8.20 -11.38
N LYS A 55 -33.21 8.85 -12.36
CA LYS A 55 -32.64 8.97 -13.71
C LYS A 55 -31.23 9.55 -13.56
N ASP A 56 -30.22 8.82 -14.05
CA ASP A 56 -28.85 9.31 -14.15
C ASP A 56 -28.85 10.43 -15.18
N THR A 57 -29.06 11.66 -14.73
CA THR A 57 -28.71 12.83 -15.54
C THR A 57 -27.20 12.84 -15.59
N ALA A 58 -26.64 12.74 -16.81
CA ALA A 58 -25.21 12.75 -17.12
C ALA A 58 -24.49 14.08 -16.77
N THR A 59 -24.95 14.79 -15.75
CA THR A 59 -24.18 15.85 -15.10
C THR A 59 -23.16 15.16 -14.21
N VAL A 60 -21.93 15.03 -14.72
CA VAL A 60 -20.75 14.69 -13.92
C VAL A 60 -20.76 15.58 -12.68
N LYS A 61 -21.16 15.01 -11.52
CA LYS A 61 -21.13 15.76 -10.28
C LYS A 61 -19.68 16.18 -10.06
N LYS A 62 -19.48 17.48 -9.81
CA LYS A 62 -18.16 18.06 -9.55
C LYS A 62 -17.46 17.39 -8.35
N PHE A 63 -18.24 16.78 -7.46
CA PHE A 63 -17.79 16.03 -6.30
C PHE A 63 -18.55 14.70 -6.22
N ASN A 64 -17.82 13.59 -6.31
CA ASN A 64 -18.34 12.26 -6.04
C ASN A 64 -17.87 11.89 -4.63
N TRP A 65 -18.79 11.65 -3.72
CA TRP A 65 -18.46 11.22 -2.36
C TRP A 65 -19.19 9.93 -2.04
N ALA A 66 -18.57 9.09 -1.20
CA ALA A 66 -19.16 7.86 -0.71
C ALA A 66 -18.78 7.67 0.76
N ILE A 67 -19.74 7.24 1.56
CA ILE A 67 -19.51 6.72 2.92
C ILE A 67 -19.95 5.27 2.90
N LEU A 68 -19.04 4.37 3.27
CA LEU A 68 -19.22 2.94 3.13
C LEU A 68 -18.85 2.26 4.46
N PRO A 69 -19.84 1.78 5.23
CA PRO A 69 -19.54 0.84 6.30
C PRO A 69 -19.13 -0.50 5.68
N ALA A 70 -18.11 -1.11 6.26
CA ALA A 70 -17.61 -2.41 5.90
C ALA A 70 -17.21 -3.17 7.16
N ALA A 71 -17.13 -4.49 7.05
CA ALA A 71 -16.48 -5.33 8.03
C ALA A 71 -15.48 -6.21 7.30
N GLY A 72 -14.35 -6.50 7.95
CA GLY A 72 -13.28 -7.29 7.38
C GLY A 72 -12.68 -8.22 8.42
N TYR A 73 -11.96 -9.22 7.93
CA TYR A 73 -11.11 -10.06 8.75
C TYR A 73 -9.72 -10.07 8.14
N THR A 74 -8.70 -9.86 8.97
CA THR A 74 -7.30 -10.07 8.59
C THR A 74 -6.56 -10.82 9.69
N LEU A 75 -5.40 -11.38 9.36
CA LEU A 75 -4.52 -11.99 10.35
C LEU A 75 -4.07 -11.00 11.44
N GLN A 76 -3.92 -9.72 11.08
CA GLN A 76 -3.43 -8.68 11.98
C GLN A 76 -4.52 -8.14 12.90
N THR A 77 -5.76 -8.04 12.39
CA THR A 77 -6.85 -7.37 13.10
C THR A 77 -7.88 -8.31 13.70
N GLY A 78 -7.87 -9.59 13.31
CA GLY A 78 -9.05 -10.43 13.48
C GLY A 78 -10.25 -9.76 12.79
N PHE A 79 -11.46 -9.95 13.35
CA PHE A 79 -12.63 -9.22 12.88
C PHE A 79 -12.50 -7.72 13.16
N ALA A 80 -12.82 -6.88 12.17
CA ALA A 80 -12.79 -5.44 12.32
C ALA A 80 -13.98 -4.79 11.62
N GLY A 81 -14.56 -3.78 12.27
CA GLY A 81 -15.51 -2.86 11.67
C GLY A 81 -14.77 -1.67 11.09
N VAL A 82 -15.18 -1.24 9.89
CA VAL A 82 -14.57 -0.12 9.17
C VAL A 82 -15.67 0.81 8.69
N ILE A 83 -15.50 2.11 8.92
CA ILE A 83 -16.31 3.14 8.26
C ILE A 83 -15.37 3.93 7.37
N SER A 84 -15.55 3.83 6.06
CA SER A 84 -14.72 4.52 5.08
C SER A 84 -15.45 5.71 4.46
N ALA A 85 -14.73 6.78 4.18
CA ALA A 85 -15.19 7.92 3.42
C ALA A 85 -14.21 8.22 2.29
N ASN A 86 -14.73 8.42 1.09
CA ASN A 86 -13.96 8.84 -0.07
C ASN A 86 -14.63 10.03 -0.74
N ILE A 87 -13.82 10.97 -1.22
CA ILE A 87 -14.23 12.05 -2.11
C ILE A 87 -13.30 12.04 -3.32
N GLY A 88 -13.88 11.93 -4.52
CA GLY A 88 -13.19 12.06 -5.81
C GLY A 88 -13.71 13.25 -6.61
N PHE A 89 -12.81 14.06 -7.15
CA PHE A 89 -13.17 15.23 -7.96
C PHE A 89 -12.08 15.61 -8.97
N TYR A 90 -12.47 16.36 -10.00
CA TYR A 90 -11.56 16.91 -11.02
C TYR A 90 -11.52 18.43 -10.90
N LYS A 91 -10.32 19.02 -10.94
CA LYS A 91 -10.15 20.49 -10.96
C LYS A 91 -10.28 21.12 -12.36
N SER A 92 -10.36 20.30 -13.41
CA SER A 92 -10.51 20.72 -14.81
C SER A 92 -11.37 19.72 -15.58
N LYS A 93 -11.93 20.13 -16.72
CA LYS A 93 -12.69 19.27 -17.64
C LYS A 93 -11.81 18.62 -18.73
N LEU A 94 -10.50 18.88 -18.72
CA LEU A 94 -9.59 18.30 -19.70
C LEU A 94 -9.55 16.78 -19.56
N ALA A 95 -9.48 16.07 -20.70
CA ALA A 95 -9.53 14.61 -20.74
C ALA A 95 -8.33 13.93 -20.04
N ASP A 96 -7.20 14.62 -19.93
CA ASP A 96 -5.98 14.15 -19.25
C ASP A 96 -5.86 14.64 -17.81
N GLN A 97 -6.87 15.35 -17.27
CA GLN A 97 -6.87 15.78 -15.87
C GLN A 97 -6.96 14.57 -14.95
N LYS A 98 -5.99 14.44 -14.03
CA LYS A 98 -5.99 13.39 -13.02
C LYS A 98 -7.03 13.66 -11.94
N ILE A 99 -7.65 12.59 -11.45
CA ILE A 99 -8.60 12.64 -10.34
C ILE A 99 -7.88 13.04 -9.05
N SER A 100 -8.46 13.99 -8.32
CA SER A 100 -8.07 14.31 -6.95
C SER A 100 -8.91 13.49 -5.98
N THR A 101 -8.28 12.96 -4.93
CA THR A 101 -8.94 12.07 -3.97
C THR A 101 -8.64 12.46 -2.53
N ILE A 102 -9.65 12.33 -1.67
CA ILE A 102 -9.51 12.36 -0.22
C ILE A 102 -10.10 11.05 0.29
N ASN A 103 -9.28 10.24 0.97
CA ASN A 103 -9.65 8.95 1.52
C ASN A 103 -9.40 8.98 3.03
N THR A 104 -10.38 8.55 3.80
CA THR A 104 -10.19 8.29 5.23
C THR A 104 -11.05 7.12 5.66
N SER A 105 -10.66 6.46 6.73
CA SER A 105 -11.48 5.43 7.35
C SER A 105 -11.22 5.39 8.83
N TYR A 106 -12.21 4.96 9.61
CA TYR A 106 -11.99 4.53 10.97
C TYR A 106 -12.18 3.03 11.08
N THR A 107 -11.14 2.32 11.51
CA THR A 107 -11.19 0.87 11.76
C THR A 107 -11.08 0.62 13.26
N TYR A 108 -11.97 -0.23 13.78
CA TYR A 108 -11.88 -0.76 15.13
C TYR A 108 -11.94 -2.29 15.10
N SER A 109 -10.95 -2.94 15.70
CA SER A 109 -10.76 -4.39 15.60
C SER A 109 -11.11 -5.17 16.87
N GLN A 110 -11.24 -6.49 16.72
CA GLN A 110 -11.43 -7.45 17.80
C GLN A 110 -10.30 -7.39 18.83
N HIS A 111 -9.08 -7.09 18.38
CA HIS A 111 -7.91 -6.90 19.23
C HIS A 111 -7.80 -5.49 19.81
N LYS A 112 -8.89 -4.70 19.78
CA LYS A 112 -8.96 -3.32 20.27
C LYS A 112 -7.96 -2.38 19.57
N GLN A 113 -7.61 -2.66 18.31
CA GLN A 113 -6.81 -1.75 17.50
C GLN A 113 -7.69 -0.63 16.96
N SER A 114 -7.17 0.59 16.94
CA SER A 114 -7.77 1.74 16.25
C SER A 114 -6.87 2.19 15.12
N ILE A 115 -7.43 2.33 13.91
CA ILE A 115 -6.70 2.76 12.71
C ILE A 115 -7.45 3.93 12.09
N LEU A 116 -6.76 5.05 11.93
CA LEU A 116 -7.31 6.26 11.31
C LEU A 116 -6.33 6.82 10.27
N PRO A 117 -6.35 6.29 9.04
CA PRO A 117 -5.66 6.92 7.91
C PRO A 117 -6.47 8.11 7.37
N LEU A 118 -5.76 9.13 6.93
CA LEU A 118 -6.23 10.24 6.11
C LEU A 118 -5.21 10.44 4.97
N TYR A 119 -5.62 10.04 3.77
CA TYR A 119 -4.84 10.18 2.55
C TYR A 119 -5.47 11.22 1.62
N ILE A 120 -4.71 12.25 1.27
CA ILE A 120 -5.14 13.34 0.39
C ILE A 120 -4.18 13.36 -0.80
N ASN A 121 -4.74 13.33 -2.01
CA ASN A 121 -3.98 13.44 -3.26
C ASN A 121 -4.68 14.46 -4.17
N ILE A 122 -4.18 15.69 -4.21
CA ILE A 122 -4.80 16.79 -4.95
C ILE A 122 -3.94 17.19 -6.14
N TRP A 123 -4.54 17.16 -7.33
CA TRP A 123 -3.93 17.66 -8.56
C TRP A 123 -4.47 19.06 -8.87
N THR A 124 -3.57 20.00 -9.15
CA THR A 124 -3.97 21.32 -9.63
C THR A 124 -4.40 21.28 -11.10
N LYS A 125 -4.90 22.41 -11.61
CA LYS A 125 -5.34 22.54 -13.00
C LYS A 125 -4.20 22.16 -13.95
N ASN A 126 -4.51 21.32 -14.95
CA ASN A 126 -3.56 20.79 -15.93
C ASN A 126 -2.46 19.92 -15.29
N ASN A 127 -2.74 19.34 -14.13
CA ASN A 127 -1.83 18.49 -13.38
C ASN A 127 -0.44 19.11 -13.15
N LYS A 128 -0.32 20.44 -12.97
CA LYS A 128 0.98 21.11 -12.81
C LYS A 128 1.63 20.89 -11.45
N ILE A 129 0.81 20.76 -10.41
CA ILE A 129 1.24 20.54 -9.03
C ILE A 129 0.43 19.39 -8.44
N ASN A 130 1.10 18.56 -7.66
CA ASN A 130 0.48 17.49 -6.91
C ASN A 130 0.80 17.63 -5.43
N LEU A 131 -0.24 17.68 -4.60
CA LEU A 131 -0.15 17.76 -3.15
C LEU A 131 -0.56 16.42 -2.57
N ILE A 132 0.31 15.80 -1.78
CA ILE A 132 0.08 14.49 -1.17
C ILE A 132 0.21 14.63 0.34
N SER A 133 -0.82 14.25 1.07
CA SER A 133 -0.80 14.11 2.53
C SER A 133 -1.11 12.67 2.88
N ASP A 134 -0.24 12.01 3.62
CA ASP A 134 -0.46 10.68 4.19
C ASP A 134 -0.31 10.78 5.71
N PHE A 135 -1.45 10.95 6.37
CA PHE A 135 -1.53 11.05 7.82
C PHE A 135 -2.17 9.78 8.37
N LYS A 136 -1.57 9.17 9.39
CA LYS A 136 -2.13 7.97 10.00
C LYS A 136 -1.97 8.01 11.50
N TYR A 137 -3.01 7.61 12.21
CA TYR A 137 -2.93 7.27 13.62
C TYR A 137 -3.19 5.78 13.81
N LEU A 138 -2.36 5.14 14.63
CA LEU A 138 -2.46 3.75 15.02
C LEU A 138 -2.48 3.64 16.55
N ASN A 139 -3.41 2.86 17.08
CA ASN A 139 -3.33 2.29 18.42
C ASN A 139 -3.32 0.78 18.24
N TYR A 140 -2.16 0.14 18.46
CA TYR A 140 -1.86 -1.18 17.92
C TYR A 140 -1.18 -2.08 18.95
N PRO A 141 -1.73 -3.27 19.25
CA PRO A 141 -0.94 -4.48 19.36
C PRO A 141 -0.44 -4.91 17.97
N SER A 142 0.86 -5.11 17.81
CA SER A 142 1.47 -5.76 16.64
C SER A 142 2.33 -6.94 17.08
N GLU A 143 2.23 -8.05 16.35
CA GLU A 143 3.17 -9.17 16.49
C GLU A 143 4.49 -8.80 15.83
N VAL A 144 5.57 -8.74 16.59
CA VAL A 144 6.91 -8.53 16.05
C VAL A 144 7.70 -9.83 16.10
N TYR A 145 8.45 -10.09 15.04
CA TYR A 145 9.27 -11.28 14.90
C TYR A 145 10.73 -10.89 14.76
N GLY A 146 11.65 -11.75 15.24
CA GLY A 146 13.08 -11.54 15.01
C GLY A 146 13.67 -10.32 15.73
N LEU A 147 13.40 -10.18 17.04
CA LEU A 147 14.02 -9.16 17.90
C LEU A 147 15.54 -9.38 18.15
N GLY A 148 16.16 -10.34 17.46
CA GLY A 148 17.53 -10.81 17.70
C GLY A 148 18.60 -10.04 16.92
N GLY A 149 19.12 -8.96 17.50
CA GLY A 149 20.20 -8.17 16.90
C GLY A 149 21.14 -7.56 17.95
N LYS A 150 22.13 -8.36 18.40
CA LYS A 150 23.19 -8.11 19.41
C LYS A 150 22.78 -8.32 20.88
N LYS A 151 22.98 -9.56 21.37
CA LYS A 151 22.96 -10.07 22.77
C LYS A 151 21.71 -10.80 23.26
N ILE A 152 20.62 -10.86 22.52
CA ILE A 152 19.48 -11.72 22.87
C ILE A 152 19.63 -13.06 22.14
N SER A 153 20.41 -13.96 22.73
CA SER A 153 20.48 -15.38 22.36
C SER A 153 19.36 -16.15 23.04
N VAL A 154 18.12 -15.69 22.89
CA VAL A 154 16.99 -16.59 23.11
C VAL A 154 16.90 -17.42 21.84
N ASN A 155 16.68 -18.73 21.94
CA ASN A 155 16.20 -19.57 20.84
C ASN A 155 14.80 -19.11 20.40
N ALA A 156 14.64 -17.83 20.10
CA ALA A 156 13.52 -17.27 19.39
C ALA A 156 13.69 -17.76 17.95
N ASN A 157 13.19 -18.97 17.71
CA ASN A 157 12.83 -19.38 16.36
C ASN A 157 12.07 -18.20 15.73
N SER A 158 12.34 -17.87 14.47
CA SER A 158 11.68 -16.79 13.75
C SER A 158 10.14 -16.91 13.75
N ASN A 159 9.61 -18.09 14.07
CA ASN A 159 8.18 -18.37 14.21
C ASN A 159 7.56 -17.90 15.53
N THR A 160 8.35 -17.52 16.53
CA THR A 160 7.82 -16.97 17.78
C THR A 160 7.61 -15.46 17.62
N GLY A 161 6.34 -15.06 17.49
CA GLY A 161 5.94 -13.65 17.53
C GLY A 161 5.86 -13.16 18.98
N TYR A 162 6.12 -11.86 19.15
CA TYR A 162 5.89 -11.17 20.42
C TYR A 162 4.89 -10.02 20.22
N THR A 163 3.86 -9.94 21.05
CA THR A 163 2.92 -8.83 21.06
C THR A 163 3.60 -7.57 21.63
N VAL A 164 3.79 -6.57 20.77
CA VAL A 164 4.20 -5.21 21.15
C VAL A 164 3.02 -4.26 20.99
N ASN A 165 2.62 -3.66 22.10
CA ASN A 165 1.65 -2.57 22.14
C ASN A 165 2.36 -1.25 21.92
N PHE A 166 1.82 -0.42 21.04
CA PHE A 166 2.25 0.96 20.84
C PHE A 166 1.12 1.83 20.31
N GLN A 167 1.29 3.14 20.43
CA GLN A 167 0.57 4.09 19.61
C GLN A 167 1.53 4.75 18.63
N SER A 168 1.03 5.13 17.46
CA SER A 168 1.83 5.75 16.42
C SER A 168 1.08 6.83 15.68
N ILE A 169 1.83 7.85 15.24
CA ILE A 169 1.38 8.84 14.28
C ILE A 169 2.40 8.92 13.15
N LYS A 170 1.88 8.93 11.92
CA LYS A 170 2.60 9.20 10.68
C LYS A 170 2.04 10.50 10.12
N LEU A 171 2.87 11.50 9.85
CA LEU A 171 2.49 12.78 9.28
C LEU A 171 3.42 13.11 8.11
N HIS A 172 3.04 12.68 6.91
CA HIS A 172 3.85 12.88 5.71
C HIS A 172 3.15 13.86 4.77
N GLN A 173 3.74 15.03 4.55
CA GLN A 173 3.24 16.03 3.59
C GLN A 173 4.25 16.19 2.46
N SER A 174 3.82 16.08 1.20
CA SER A 174 4.64 16.31 0.01
C SER A 174 3.99 17.31 -0.93
N ILE A 175 4.83 18.01 -1.69
CA ILE A 175 4.46 18.81 -2.85
C ILE A 175 5.35 18.42 -4.03
N MET A 176 4.74 18.21 -5.18
CA MET A 176 5.42 17.82 -6.42
C MET A 176 5.06 18.78 -7.54
N PHE A 177 6.04 19.13 -8.37
CA PHE A 177 5.89 20.03 -9.50
C PHE A 177 6.14 19.27 -10.80
N ALA A 178 5.31 19.50 -11.82
CA ALA A 178 5.52 18.94 -13.13
C ALA A 178 6.82 19.47 -13.74
N ILE A 179 7.72 18.57 -14.10
CA ILE A 179 8.98 18.86 -14.80
C ILE A 179 8.98 18.30 -16.23
N GLY A 180 7.94 17.56 -16.59
CA GLY A 180 7.71 17.00 -17.91
C GLY A 180 6.32 16.39 -18.00
N LYS A 181 5.98 15.80 -19.14
CA LYS A 181 4.70 15.11 -19.30
C LYS A 181 4.64 13.90 -18.37
N ASN A 182 3.70 13.91 -17.43
CA ASN A 182 3.50 12.88 -16.41
C ASN A 182 4.70 12.68 -15.46
N LEU A 183 5.71 13.55 -15.51
CA LEU A 183 6.92 13.49 -14.69
C LEU A 183 6.95 14.68 -13.72
N TYR A 184 7.23 14.37 -12.46
CA TYR A 184 7.14 15.29 -11.34
C TYR A 184 8.35 15.16 -10.43
N ALA A 185 8.85 16.27 -9.92
CA ALA A 185 9.86 16.30 -8.87
C ALA A 185 9.42 17.23 -7.74
N GLY A 186 9.86 16.94 -6.53
CA GLY A 186 9.49 17.74 -5.37
C GLY A 186 10.01 17.15 -4.07
N GLY A 187 9.34 17.50 -2.98
CA GLY A 187 9.75 17.08 -1.67
C GLY A 187 8.69 17.28 -0.60
N GLY A 188 9.05 16.98 0.64
CA GLY A 188 8.10 16.96 1.74
C GLY A 188 8.75 17.02 3.13
N ILE A 189 7.90 17.15 4.15
CA ILE A 189 8.28 17.07 5.57
C ILE A 189 7.56 15.87 6.16
N PHE A 190 8.34 14.94 6.71
CA PHE A 190 7.85 13.67 7.22
C PHE A 190 8.15 13.59 8.72
N TYR A 191 7.13 13.26 9.50
CA TYR A 191 7.23 13.03 10.92
C TYR A 191 6.59 11.68 11.25
N ASP A 192 7.32 10.82 11.96
CA ASP A 192 6.81 9.56 12.50
C ASP A 192 7.15 9.49 13.98
N GLN A 193 6.18 9.04 14.77
CA GLN A 193 6.39 8.80 16.19
C GLN A 193 5.67 7.53 16.60
N PHE A 194 6.37 6.71 17.38
CA PHE A 194 5.85 5.60 18.14
C PHE A 194 6.04 5.93 19.62
N TRP A 195 5.05 5.65 20.45
CA TRP A 195 5.12 5.86 21.90
C TRP A 195 4.31 4.82 22.65
N ASN A 196 4.54 4.77 23.97
CA ASN A 196 4.01 3.74 24.86
C ASN A 196 4.32 2.31 24.35
N ILE A 197 5.52 2.13 23.80
CA ILE A 197 6.00 0.84 23.32
C ILE A 197 6.16 -0.09 24.53
N LYS A 198 5.39 -1.18 24.56
CA LYS A 198 5.38 -2.15 25.67
C LYS A 198 5.15 -3.57 25.14
N ILE A 199 6.01 -4.48 25.55
CA ILE A 199 5.83 -5.92 25.29
C ILE A 199 4.81 -6.47 26.27
N SER A 200 3.81 -7.17 25.74
CA SER A 200 2.67 -7.63 26.55
C SER A 200 2.69 -9.11 26.87
N ASP A 201 3.57 -9.88 26.21
CA ASP A 201 3.70 -11.30 26.49
C ASP A 201 4.31 -11.57 27.86
N THR A 202 3.82 -12.63 28.49
CA THR A 202 4.38 -13.19 29.72
C THR A 202 5.66 -13.94 29.41
N LEU A 203 6.70 -13.18 29.09
CA LEU A 203 8.06 -13.70 28.97
C LEU A 203 8.67 -13.76 30.37
N GLY A 204 9.58 -14.71 30.59
CA GLY A 204 10.37 -14.72 31.84
C GLY A 204 11.02 -13.34 32.05
N LYS A 205 11.05 -12.85 33.30
CA LYS A 205 11.44 -11.46 33.66
C LYS A 205 12.72 -10.96 32.96
N HIS A 206 13.70 -11.85 32.76
CA HIS A 206 14.95 -11.53 32.09
C HIS A 206 14.77 -11.18 30.60
N ILE A 207 13.96 -11.94 29.87
CA ILE A 207 13.70 -11.73 28.44
C ILE A 207 12.91 -10.44 28.23
N THR A 208 11.87 -10.20 29.03
CA THR A 208 11.10 -8.95 29.01
C THR A 208 12.01 -7.74 29.24
N HIS A 209 12.93 -7.83 30.20
CA HIS A 209 13.86 -6.74 30.50
C HIS A 209 14.82 -6.45 29.33
N LEU A 210 15.40 -7.49 28.72
CA LEU A 210 16.29 -7.33 27.58
C LEU A 210 15.59 -6.72 26.37
N LEU A 211 14.39 -7.20 26.04
CA LEU A 211 13.63 -6.67 24.91
C LEU A 211 13.14 -5.25 25.15
N ASN A 212 12.70 -4.90 26.37
CA ASN A 212 12.32 -3.52 26.71
C ASN A 212 13.52 -2.56 26.63
N ARG A 213 14.72 -3.01 27.01
CA ARG A 213 15.95 -2.21 26.87
C ARG A 213 16.26 -1.94 25.39
N ASP A 214 16.09 -2.93 24.53
CA ASP A 214 16.51 -2.85 23.13
C ASP A 214 15.46 -2.14 22.24
N LEU A 215 14.16 -2.25 22.53
CA LEU A 215 13.08 -1.52 21.84
C LEU A 215 12.85 -0.09 22.38
N GLY A 216 13.17 0.15 23.66
CA GLY A 216 12.83 1.40 24.33
C GLY A 216 11.32 1.58 24.54
N THR A 217 10.90 2.81 24.85
CA THR A 217 9.49 3.17 25.13
C THR A 217 8.87 4.08 24.07
N ALA A 218 9.70 4.65 23.19
CA ALA A 218 9.32 5.53 22.09
C ALA A 218 10.38 5.49 20.98
N GLU A 219 9.94 5.74 19.76
CA GLU A 219 10.81 5.95 18.60
C GLU A 219 10.28 7.13 17.78
N ARG A 220 11.15 8.03 17.34
CA ARG A 220 10.76 9.24 16.62
C ARG A 220 11.72 9.56 15.48
N ALA A 221 11.13 9.98 14.37
CA ALA A 221 11.84 10.38 13.17
C ALA A 221 11.19 11.59 12.51
N SER A 222 11.99 12.61 12.30
CA SER A 222 11.66 13.85 11.62
C SER A 222 12.64 14.04 10.47
N GLY A 223 12.11 14.21 9.26
CA GLY A 223 12.93 14.26 8.07
C GLY A 223 12.34 15.14 6.98
N ILE A 224 13.20 15.49 6.04
CA ILE A 224 12.77 15.99 4.74
C ILE A 224 12.74 14.83 3.75
N ALA A 225 11.83 14.87 2.79
CA ALA A 225 11.75 13.89 1.72
C ALA A 225 12.05 14.59 0.39
N LEU A 226 12.89 13.97 -0.44
CA LEU A 226 13.05 14.31 -1.85
C LEU A 226 12.34 13.24 -2.67
N LYS A 227 11.54 13.65 -3.65
CA LYS A 227 10.68 12.73 -4.40
C LYS A 227 10.76 12.98 -5.90
N LEU A 228 10.76 11.88 -6.66
CA LEU A 228 10.55 11.85 -8.11
C LEU A 228 9.35 10.94 -8.38
N LEU A 229 8.46 11.37 -9.26
CA LEU A 229 7.24 10.65 -9.61
C LEU A 229 6.99 10.68 -11.10
N TYR A 230 6.85 9.51 -11.71
CA TYR A 230 6.23 9.33 -13.02
C TYR A 230 4.88 8.65 -12.81
N ASP A 231 3.78 9.25 -13.27
CA ASP A 231 2.46 8.63 -13.20
C ASP A 231 1.66 9.01 -14.43
N ASN A 232 1.37 8.05 -15.30
CA ASN A 232 0.54 8.26 -16.48
C ASN A 232 -0.84 7.59 -16.37
N ARG A 233 -1.19 7.05 -15.20
CA ARG A 233 -2.52 6.49 -14.93
C ARG A 233 -3.53 7.62 -14.79
N LEU A 234 -4.73 7.42 -15.34
CA LEU A 234 -5.84 8.36 -15.19
C LEU A 234 -6.70 8.02 -13.97
N ASN A 235 -6.92 6.73 -13.71
CA ASN A 235 -7.58 6.23 -12.50
C ASN A 235 -6.58 5.46 -11.61
N GLN A 236 -6.30 5.99 -10.42
CA GLN A 236 -5.39 5.37 -9.45
C GLN A 236 -6.06 4.30 -8.58
N ILE A 237 -7.40 4.26 -8.52
CA ILE A 237 -8.16 3.37 -7.63
C ILE A 237 -8.23 1.94 -8.18
N ASN A 238 -8.39 1.82 -9.51
CA ASN A 238 -8.39 0.53 -10.21
C ASN A 238 -7.81 0.75 -11.63
N PRO A 239 -6.48 0.90 -11.74
CA PRO A 239 -5.84 1.15 -13.02
C PRO A 239 -5.99 -0.05 -13.98
N LYS A 240 -6.36 0.22 -15.23
CA LYS A 240 -6.44 -0.81 -16.28
C LYS A 240 -5.23 -0.80 -17.21
N ASN A 241 -4.52 0.31 -17.24
CA ASN A 241 -3.37 0.57 -18.08
C ASN A 241 -2.54 1.69 -17.45
N GLY A 242 -1.27 1.76 -17.85
CA GLY A 242 -0.36 2.81 -17.41
C GLY A 242 0.70 2.32 -16.43
N GLU A 243 1.44 3.27 -15.90
CA GLU A 243 2.69 3.13 -15.16
C GLU A 243 2.71 4.14 -14.02
N TYR A 244 3.26 3.69 -12.91
CA TYR A 244 3.56 4.50 -11.73
C TYR A 244 4.97 4.18 -11.29
N ILE A 245 5.82 5.19 -11.16
CA ILE A 245 7.18 5.04 -10.62
C ILE A 245 7.38 6.18 -9.63
N SER A 246 7.54 5.86 -8.36
CA SER A 246 7.84 6.80 -7.29
C SER A 246 9.16 6.44 -6.65
N ILE A 247 10.07 7.41 -6.55
CA ILE A 247 11.33 7.29 -5.83
C ILE A 247 11.32 8.34 -4.74
N SER A 248 11.53 7.95 -3.49
CA SER A 248 11.69 8.85 -2.36
C SER A 248 13.03 8.63 -1.68
N TYR A 249 13.73 9.71 -1.37
CA TYR A 249 14.87 9.71 -0.47
C TYR A 249 14.51 10.53 0.77
N ARG A 250 14.66 9.93 1.95
CA ARG A 250 14.23 10.51 3.22
C ARG A 250 15.36 10.43 4.25
N PRO A 251 16.18 11.48 4.38
CA PRO A 251 17.02 11.67 5.54
C PRO A 251 16.21 12.19 6.74
N ASN A 252 16.44 11.58 7.91
CA ASN A 252 15.93 12.01 9.20
C ASN A 252 17.07 12.56 10.04
N PHE A 253 16.80 13.65 10.76
CA PHE A 253 17.83 14.37 11.49
C PHE A 253 17.44 14.65 12.95
N THR A 254 18.44 14.56 13.83
CA THR A 254 18.27 14.86 15.26
C THR A 254 17.95 16.34 15.52
N PHE A 255 18.47 17.26 14.70
CA PHE A 255 18.25 18.69 14.87
C PHE A 255 16.78 19.13 14.62
N ILE A 256 15.97 18.31 13.94
CA ILE A 256 14.51 18.49 13.80
C ILE A 256 13.70 17.49 14.63
N GLY A 257 14.34 16.86 15.63
CA GLY A 257 13.67 16.05 16.64
C GLY A 257 13.63 14.55 16.38
N SER A 258 14.40 14.01 15.42
CA SER A 258 14.60 12.55 15.35
C SER A 258 15.44 12.06 16.52
N ASP A 259 15.26 10.80 16.93
CA ASP A 259 16.10 10.22 17.99
C ASP A 259 17.52 9.86 17.48
N SER A 260 17.69 9.66 16.17
CA SER A 260 18.99 9.44 15.53
C SER A 260 19.02 9.94 14.08
N ASN A 261 20.23 10.13 13.54
CA ASN A 261 20.44 10.48 12.13
C ASN A 261 20.49 9.19 11.28
N TRP A 262 19.56 9.06 10.33
CA TRP A 262 19.50 7.92 9.39
C TRP A 262 18.75 8.33 8.13
N ALA A 263 18.88 7.54 7.06
CA ALA A 263 18.23 7.83 5.79
C ALA A 263 17.65 6.56 5.17
N THR A 264 16.57 6.71 4.41
CA THR A 264 15.96 5.64 3.63
C THR A 264 15.72 6.05 2.19
N ILE A 265 15.72 5.06 1.31
CA ILE A 265 15.24 5.18 -0.07
C ILE A 265 14.07 4.23 -0.23
N GLN A 266 12.95 4.72 -0.79
CA GLN A 266 11.87 3.85 -1.27
C GLN A 266 11.71 4.00 -2.78
N ILE A 267 11.50 2.89 -3.45
CA ILE A 267 11.20 2.80 -4.88
C ILE A 267 9.93 1.99 -5.02
N ASP A 268 8.91 2.55 -5.66
CA ASP A 268 7.63 1.89 -5.95
C ASP A 268 7.35 2.01 -7.44
N ALA A 269 7.37 0.88 -8.14
CA ALA A 269 7.17 0.79 -9.57
C ALA A 269 6.00 -0.15 -9.88
N ARG A 270 4.98 0.34 -10.58
CA ARG A 270 3.79 -0.41 -10.96
C ARG A 270 3.51 -0.28 -12.44
N LYS A 271 3.11 -1.37 -13.07
CA LYS A 271 2.73 -1.43 -14.49
C LYS A 271 1.39 -2.16 -14.62
N TYR A 272 0.49 -1.62 -15.42
CA TYR A 272 -0.80 -2.22 -15.70
C TYR A 272 -0.96 -2.38 -17.22
N ILE A 273 -1.39 -3.57 -17.62
CA ILE A 273 -1.58 -3.93 -19.02
C ILE A 273 -2.97 -4.56 -19.16
N ARG A 274 -3.81 -3.97 -19.99
CA ARG A 274 -5.09 -4.54 -20.35
C ARG A 274 -4.87 -5.77 -21.22
N PHE A 275 -5.26 -6.94 -20.72
CA PHE A 275 -4.98 -8.20 -21.39
C PHE A 275 -6.07 -9.24 -21.12
N PRO A 276 -6.68 -9.85 -22.16
CA PRO A 276 -6.48 -9.56 -23.59
C PRO A 276 -6.87 -8.11 -23.94
N ALA A 277 -6.30 -7.57 -25.03
CA ALA A 277 -6.37 -6.13 -25.35
C ALA A 277 -7.79 -5.54 -25.40
N ASN A 278 -8.82 -6.35 -25.71
CA ASN A 278 -10.23 -5.94 -25.78
C ASN A 278 -11.06 -6.32 -24.56
N SER A 279 -10.43 -6.87 -23.52
CA SER A 279 -11.11 -7.30 -22.30
C SER A 279 -11.17 -6.18 -21.25
N GLN A 280 -11.78 -6.48 -20.12
CA GLN A 280 -11.77 -5.66 -18.90
C GLN A 280 -10.76 -6.20 -17.88
N ASN A 281 -9.95 -7.17 -18.30
CA ASN A 281 -8.98 -7.86 -17.48
C ASN A 281 -7.65 -7.10 -17.52
N THR A 282 -6.88 -7.24 -16.44
CA THR A 282 -5.63 -6.51 -16.25
C THR A 282 -4.57 -7.46 -15.74
N PHE A 283 -3.42 -7.49 -16.40
CA PHE A 283 -2.16 -7.93 -15.79
C PHE A 283 -1.52 -6.73 -15.09
N ALA A 284 -1.24 -6.87 -13.80
CA ALA A 284 -0.63 -5.84 -12.99
C ALA A 284 0.67 -6.35 -12.38
N PHE A 285 1.68 -5.49 -12.35
CA PHE A 285 3.01 -5.77 -11.82
C PHE A 285 3.35 -4.70 -10.78
N TRP A 286 3.93 -5.09 -9.65
CA TRP A 286 4.36 -4.22 -8.57
C TRP A 286 5.75 -4.61 -8.10
N GLY A 287 6.74 -3.76 -8.35
CA GLY A 287 8.06 -3.83 -7.73
C GLY A 287 8.19 -2.77 -6.65
N PHE A 288 8.66 -3.16 -5.47
CA PHE A 288 8.89 -2.25 -4.36
C PHE A 288 10.24 -2.52 -3.70
N ALA A 289 10.97 -1.47 -3.36
CA ALA A 289 12.20 -1.56 -2.59
C ALA A 289 12.19 -0.52 -1.48
N TRP A 290 12.62 -0.91 -0.29
CA TRP A 290 12.77 -0.02 0.85
C TRP A 290 14.12 -0.28 1.50
N LEU A 291 15.04 0.67 1.32
CA LEU A 291 16.46 0.51 1.59
C LEU A 291 16.90 1.47 2.69
N THR A 292 17.75 1.00 3.59
CA THR A 292 18.51 1.85 4.51
C THR A 292 19.68 2.47 3.74
N ALA A 293 19.70 3.79 3.65
CA ALA A 293 20.69 4.57 2.90
C ALA A 293 21.76 5.24 3.79
N SER A 294 21.88 4.80 5.05
CA SER A 294 22.81 5.35 6.04
C SER A 294 23.54 4.24 6.81
N LYS A 295 24.69 4.57 7.42
CA LYS A 295 25.43 3.64 8.28
C LYS A 295 24.63 3.26 9.54
N GLN A 296 24.00 4.25 10.16
CA GLN A 296 23.07 4.03 11.26
C GLN A 296 21.73 3.55 10.69
N PRO A 297 21.17 2.42 11.16
CA PRO A 297 19.87 1.95 10.71
C PRO A 297 18.73 2.77 11.33
N PRO A 298 17.53 2.74 10.73
CA PRO A 298 16.31 3.22 11.38
C PRO A 298 16.08 2.54 12.74
N PRO A 299 15.36 3.19 13.67
CA PRO A 299 14.76 2.55 14.84
C PRO A 299 13.94 1.31 14.46
N TYR A 300 13.79 0.36 15.38
CA TYR A 300 13.31 -0.98 15.08
C TYR A 300 11.91 -0.98 14.45
N LEU A 301 10.94 -0.23 14.99
CA LEU A 301 9.57 -0.18 14.46
C LEU A 301 9.50 0.56 13.12
N MET A 302 10.52 1.34 12.78
CA MET A 302 10.65 2.07 11.51
C MET A 302 11.47 1.34 10.44
N LEU A 303 11.95 0.12 10.73
CA LEU A 303 12.62 -0.71 9.74
C LEU A 303 11.65 -1.19 8.65
N PRO A 304 12.14 -1.38 7.41
CA PRO A 304 11.40 -2.07 6.37
C PRO A 304 10.80 -3.38 6.84
N SER A 305 9.50 -3.57 6.60
CA SER A 305 8.76 -4.72 7.12
C SER A 305 7.53 -5.05 6.27
N THR A 306 7.14 -6.32 6.30
CA THR A 306 5.93 -6.83 5.63
C THR A 306 4.69 -6.03 6.04
N ALA A 307 3.92 -5.58 5.05
CA ALA A 307 2.72 -4.75 5.19
C ALA A 307 2.92 -3.43 5.97
N TRP A 308 4.12 -2.85 5.88
CA TRP A 308 4.45 -1.50 6.39
C TRP A 308 4.79 -0.48 5.29
N ASP A 309 4.54 -0.82 4.01
CA ASP A 309 4.55 0.14 2.91
C ASP A 309 3.48 1.24 3.10
N ASP A 310 3.49 2.27 2.27
CA ASP A 310 2.58 3.41 2.42
C ASP A 310 1.09 3.02 2.37
N GLN A 311 0.72 1.85 1.83
CA GLN A 311 -0.66 1.36 1.80
C GLN A 311 -0.92 0.14 2.71
N TYR A 312 0.10 -0.38 3.41
CA TYR A 312 0.02 -1.59 4.24
C TYR A 312 -0.43 -2.85 3.48
N ASN A 313 0.08 -3.03 2.27
CA ASN A 313 -0.40 -4.04 1.31
C ASN A 313 0.65 -5.07 0.86
N THR A 314 1.93 -4.82 1.11
CA THR A 314 3.02 -5.74 0.74
C THR A 314 2.94 -7.07 1.50
N GLY A 315 3.30 -8.16 0.84
CA GLY A 315 3.49 -9.49 1.46
C GLY A 315 2.19 -10.23 1.76
N ARG A 316 1.18 -10.12 0.87
CA ARG A 316 -0.06 -10.91 0.99
C ARG A 316 0.26 -12.40 1.10
N GLY A 317 -0.37 -13.05 2.08
CA GLY A 317 -0.04 -14.42 2.51
C GLY A 317 0.68 -14.46 3.86
N TYR A 318 1.18 -13.33 4.36
CA TYR A 318 1.83 -13.20 5.67
C TYR A 318 1.09 -12.20 6.56
N ILE A 319 1.20 -12.37 7.88
CA ILE A 319 0.73 -11.38 8.86
C ILE A 319 1.60 -10.11 8.76
N GLN A 320 1.04 -8.94 9.06
CA GLN A 320 1.83 -7.71 9.14
C GLN A 320 2.99 -7.89 10.13
N SER A 321 4.10 -7.20 9.88
CA SER A 321 5.32 -7.27 10.70
C SER A 321 6.04 -8.63 10.66
N ARG A 322 5.56 -9.60 9.87
CA ARG A 322 6.11 -10.97 9.84
C ARG A 322 7.60 -11.01 9.57
N PHE A 323 8.05 -10.25 8.58
CA PHE A 323 9.46 -10.11 8.26
C PHE A 323 9.87 -8.64 8.38
N ARG A 324 11.11 -8.44 8.82
CA ARG A 324 11.66 -7.10 9.09
C ARG A 324 13.16 -7.11 8.86
N GLY A 325 13.67 -6.11 8.17
CA GLY A 325 15.08 -6.02 7.78
C GLY A 325 15.51 -4.59 7.54
N LYS A 326 16.82 -4.34 7.45
CA LYS A 326 17.33 -3.00 7.08
C LYS A 326 17.01 -2.65 5.64
N ASN A 327 16.93 -3.67 4.78
CA ASN A 327 16.52 -3.53 3.39
C ASN A 327 15.42 -4.54 3.11
N MET A 328 14.47 -4.13 2.26
CA MET A 328 13.39 -4.96 1.73
C MET A 328 13.34 -4.80 0.21
N PHE A 329 13.18 -5.92 -0.48
CA PHE A 329 12.80 -5.98 -1.89
C PHE A 329 11.53 -6.80 -2.01
N TYR A 330 10.60 -6.34 -2.83
CA TYR A 330 9.29 -6.93 -3.00
C TYR A 330 8.90 -6.90 -4.46
N TYR A 331 8.25 -7.97 -4.91
CA TYR A 331 7.67 -8.05 -6.23
C TYR A 331 6.36 -8.83 -6.20
N GLU A 332 5.33 -8.34 -6.88
CA GLU A 332 4.03 -8.99 -6.96
C GLU A 332 3.40 -8.82 -8.33
N ASN A 333 2.77 -9.90 -8.80
CA ASN A 333 2.00 -9.92 -10.04
C ASN A 333 0.55 -10.31 -9.75
N GLU A 334 -0.37 -9.67 -10.45
CA GLU A 334 -1.79 -10.00 -10.42
C GLU A 334 -2.35 -10.18 -11.82
N TYR A 335 -3.26 -11.14 -11.96
CA TYR A 335 -4.20 -11.19 -13.07
C TYR A 335 -5.62 -10.95 -12.54
N ARG A 336 -6.17 -9.78 -12.84
CA ARG A 336 -7.51 -9.33 -12.45
C ARG A 336 -8.47 -9.56 -13.61
N PHE A 337 -9.60 -10.22 -13.38
CA PHE A 337 -10.56 -10.58 -14.43
C PHE A 337 -12.01 -10.39 -14.02
N ALA A 338 -12.88 -10.13 -14.99
CA ALA A 338 -14.33 -10.04 -14.74
C ALA A 338 -14.96 -11.44 -14.71
N ILE A 339 -15.81 -11.70 -13.71
CA ILE A 339 -16.61 -12.93 -13.61
C ILE A 339 -18.02 -12.68 -14.15
N THR A 340 -18.64 -11.54 -13.81
CA THR A 340 -19.95 -11.17 -14.35
C THR A 340 -19.82 -10.17 -15.51
N ARG A 341 -20.67 -10.31 -16.53
CA ARG A 341 -20.68 -9.44 -17.73
C ARG A 341 -20.88 -7.94 -17.40
N ASN A 342 -21.61 -7.65 -16.32
CA ASN A 342 -21.87 -6.29 -15.85
C ASN A 342 -20.75 -5.72 -14.96
N GLY A 343 -19.66 -6.47 -14.72
CA GLY A 343 -18.52 -6.04 -13.92
C GLY A 343 -18.75 -5.93 -12.41
N LEU A 344 -19.90 -6.41 -11.92
CA LEU A 344 -20.22 -6.42 -10.48
C LEU A 344 -19.28 -7.35 -9.70
N ILE A 345 -19.00 -8.54 -10.22
CA ILE A 345 -18.13 -9.53 -9.59
C ILE A 345 -16.94 -9.77 -10.52
N GLY A 346 -15.75 -9.64 -9.97
CA GLY A 346 -14.48 -10.02 -10.59
C GLY A 346 -13.70 -10.96 -9.69
N GLY A 347 -12.59 -11.47 -10.24
CA GLY A 347 -11.63 -12.29 -9.52
C GLY A 347 -10.21 -11.77 -9.72
N VAL A 348 -9.32 -12.21 -8.84
CA VAL A 348 -7.87 -12.02 -8.96
C VAL A 348 -7.16 -13.33 -8.64
N ILE A 349 -6.06 -13.57 -9.34
CA ILE A 349 -5.01 -14.51 -8.90
C ILE A 349 -3.71 -13.71 -8.78
N PHE A 350 -2.92 -14.01 -7.75
CA PHE A 350 -1.70 -13.26 -7.47
C PHE A 350 -0.57 -14.15 -6.97
N GLY A 351 0.65 -13.66 -7.16
CA GLY A 351 1.87 -14.23 -6.61
C GLY A 351 2.87 -13.13 -6.29
N ASN A 352 3.48 -13.20 -5.12
CA ASN A 352 4.48 -12.25 -4.65
C ASN A 352 5.73 -12.94 -4.08
N MET A 353 6.77 -12.13 -3.96
CA MET A 353 8.03 -12.49 -3.35
C MET A 353 8.58 -11.30 -2.57
N GLU A 354 9.04 -11.54 -1.35
CA GLU A 354 9.73 -10.54 -0.52
C GLU A 354 11.08 -11.07 -0.02
N ALA A 355 12.09 -10.22 0.00
CA ALA A 355 13.43 -10.53 0.49
C ALA A 355 13.90 -9.42 1.42
N PHE A 356 14.51 -9.80 2.53
CA PHE A 356 14.97 -8.88 3.56
C PHE A 356 16.47 -9.05 3.80
N SER A 357 17.12 -8.01 4.30
CA SER A 357 18.53 -8.11 4.69
C SER A 357 18.71 -9.00 5.93
N ALA A 358 19.73 -9.87 5.91
CA ALA A 358 19.87 -10.97 6.87
C ALA A 358 20.53 -10.61 8.21
N GLU A 359 20.73 -9.33 8.51
CA GLU A 359 21.41 -8.91 9.76
C GLU A 359 20.56 -9.16 11.02
N LEU A 360 19.24 -9.28 10.87
CA LEU A 360 18.30 -9.53 11.97
C LEU A 360 17.89 -11.01 12.08
N SER A 361 17.97 -11.78 10.98
CA SER A 361 17.70 -13.22 10.99
C SER A 361 18.36 -13.93 9.81
N SER A 362 18.85 -15.15 10.06
CA SER A 362 19.41 -16.00 9.03
C SER A 362 18.37 -16.52 8.02
N GLU A 363 17.08 -16.48 8.36
CA GLU A 363 15.99 -16.90 7.48
C GLU A 363 15.72 -15.92 6.35
N PHE A 364 16.07 -14.64 6.56
CA PHE A 364 15.97 -13.60 5.54
C PHE A 364 16.99 -13.77 4.40
N LYS A 365 17.90 -14.77 4.51
CA LYS A 365 18.77 -15.18 3.40
C LYS A 365 18.00 -15.76 2.21
N LYS A 366 16.76 -16.20 2.41
CA LYS A 366 15.92 -16.76 1.35
C LYS A 366 14.72 -15.85 1.07
N PRO A 367 14.33 -15.69 -0.22
CA PRO A 367 13.08 -15.02 -0.56
C PRO A 367 11.87 -15.76 0.02
N GLN A 368 10.93 -14.99 0.55
CA GLN A 368 9.65 -15.44 1.07
C GLN A 368 8.63 -15.30 -0.05
N ILE A 369 7.91 -16.36 -0.37
CA ILE A 369 6.98 -16.40 -1.50
C ILE A 369 5.55 -16.43 -0.96
N GLY A 370 4.68 -15.57 -1.48
CA GLY A 370 3.24 -15.59 -1.20
C GLY A 370 2.45 -15.78 -2.50
N TYR A 371 1.28 -16.40 -2.42
CA TYR A 371 0.37 -16.51 -3.57
C TYR A 371 -1.06 -16.71 -3.11
N GLY A 372 -2.02 -16.45 -3.99
CA GLY A 372 -3.42 -16.63 -3.63
C GLY A 372 -4.38 -16.22 -4.72
N ALA A 373 -5.65 -16.14 -4.31
CA ALA A 373 -6.74 -15.72 -5.16
C ALA A 373 -7.75 -14.91 -4.35
N GLY A 374 -8.58 -14.15 -5.03
CA GLY A 374 -9.58 -13.32 -4.37
C GLY A 374 -10.74 -12.91 -5.27
N ILE A 375 -11.74 -12.33 -4.63
CA ILE A 375 -12.94 -11.81 -5.28
C ILE A 375 -12.92 -10.28 -5.23
N ARG A 376 -13.45 -9.66 -6.27
CA ARG A 376 -13.65 -8.22 -6.39
C ARG A 376 -15.14 -7.93 -6.49
N ILE A 377 -15.70 -7.15 -5.58
CA ILE A 377 -17.11 -6.74 -5.60
C ILE A 377 -17.18 -5.25 -5.92
N LYS A 378 -17.83 -4.86 -7.01
CA LYS A 378 -17.95 -3.46 -7.44
C LYS A 378 -18.79 -2.65 -6.47
N LEU A 379 -18.16 -1.80 -5.66
CA LEU A 379 -18.85 -0.93 -4.70
C LEU A 379 -19.39 0.34 -5.35
N ASN A 380 -18.65 0.91 -6.31
CA ASN A 380 -19.05 2.12 -7.02
C ASN A 380 -18.59 2.04 -8.48
N LYS A 381 -19.55 2.07 -9.41
CA LYS A 381 -19.28 2.00 -10.86
C LYS A 381 -18.69 3.29 -11.45
N HIS A 382 -18.88 4.44 -10.81
CA HIS A 382 -18.39 5.74 -11.30
C HIS A 382 -16.92 5.98 -10.98
N SER A 383 -16.46 5.56 -9.80
CA SER A 383 -15.04 5.61 -9.39
C SER A 383 -14.27 4.33 -9.68
N ASP A 384 -14.96 3.28 -10.15
CA ASP A 384 -14.44 1.93 -10.41
C ASP A 384 -13.90 1.21 -9.15
N THR A 385 -14.38 1.62 -7.97
CA THR A 385 -13.95 1.10 -6.66
C THR A 385 -14.49 -0.30 -6.39
N ASN A 386 -13.60 -1.20 -5.96
CA ASN A 386 -13.93 -2.57 -5.57
C ASN A 386 -13.74 -2.79 -4.07
N LEU A 387 -14.54 -3.68 -3.48
CA LEU A 387 -14.18 -4.41 -2.26
C LEU A 387 -13.33 -5.61 -2.67
N CYS A 388 -12.13 -5.71 -2.11
CA CYS A 388 -11.19 -6.79 -2.35
C CYS A 388 -11.23 -7.76 -1.19
N ILE A 389 -11.46 -9.04 -1.47
CA ILE A 389 -11.40 -10.12 -0.48
C ILE A 389 -10.45 -11.18 -1.05
N ASP A 390 -9.24 -11.24 -0.51
CA ASP A 390 -8.17 -12.13 -0.94
C ASP A 390 -7.91 -13.21 0.10
N TYR A 391 -7.63 -14.43 -0.33
CA TYR A 391 -7.08 -15.49 0.51
C TYR A 391 -5.68 -15.83 0.01
N GLY A 392 -4.68 -15.58 0.86
CA GLY A 392 -3.27 -15.78 0.55
C GLY A 392 -2.67 -16.93 1.33
N PHE A 393 -1.66 -17.58 0.74
CA PHE A 393 -0.79 -18.58 1.32
C PHE A 393 0.65 -18.07 1.28
N GLY A 394 1.42 -18.37 2.32
CA GLY A 394 2.84 -18.08 2.44
C GLY A 394 3.62 -19.28 3.02
N GLN A 395 4.92 -19.13 3.15
CA GLN A 395 5.81 -20.11 3.74
C GLN A 395 5.52 -20.28 5.25
N GLY A 396 5.92 -21.43 5.82
CA GLY A 396 5.77 -21.69 7.26
C GLY A 396 4.33 -21.83 7.73
N ASN A 397 3.44 -22.39 6.89
CA ASN A 397 2.00 -22.51 7.13
C ASN A 397 1.25 -21.18 7.30
N SER A 398 1.84 -20.06 6.87
CA SER A 398 1.15 -18.76 6.86
C SER A 398 0.02 -18.78 5.83
N ARG A 399 -1.18 -18.38 6.24
CA ARG A 399 -2.35 -18.26 5.37
C ARG A 399 -3.41 -17.41 6.03
N GLY A 400 -4.20 -16.66 5.26
CA GLY A 400 -5.26 -15.85 5.82
C GLY A 400 -6.02 -15.02 4.79
N PHE A 401 -7.08 -14.37 5.29
CA PHE A 401 -7.83 -13.40 4.50
C PHE A 401 -7.22 -12.01 4.59
N PHE A 402 -7.34 -11.26 3.51
CA PHE A 402 -6.94 -9.86 3.38
C PHE A 402 -8.08 -9.09 2.72
N VAL A 403 -8.49 -7.99 3.35
CA VAL A 403 -9.61 -7.17 2.86
C VAL A 403 -9.10 -5.77 2.57
N ASN A 404 -9.38 -5.25 1.38
CA ASN A 404 -9.00 -3.90 1.00
C ASN A 404 -10.14 -3.14 0.31
N LEU A 405 -10.14 -1.82 0.44
CA LEU A 405 -11.05 -0.93 -0.28
C LEU A 405 -10.30 -0.26 -1.44
N GLY A 406 -10.69 -0.58 -2.67
CA GLY A 406 -9.86 -0.36 -3.85
C GLY A 406 -8.88 -1.51 -4.09
N GLU A 407 -8.25 -1.54 -5.26
CA GLU A 407 -7.27 -2.59 -5.56
C GLU A 407 -6.06 -2.51 -4.61
N VAL A 408 -5.35 -3.63 -4.44
CA VAL A 408 -4.20 -3.73 -3.53
C VAL A 408 -3.07 -2.76 -3.93
N PHE A 409 -2.89 -2.55 -5.24
CA PHE A 409 -1.94 -1.58 -5.76
C PHE A 409 -2.35 -0.98 -7.10
#